data_AF-A0A645GNW3-F1
#
_entry.id   AF-A0A645GNW3-F1
#
_cell.length_a   1.000
_cell.length_b   1.000
_cell.length_c   1.000
_cell.angle_alpha   90.00
_cell.angle_beta   90.00
_cell.angle_gamma   90.00
#
_symmetry.space_group_name_H-M   'P 1'
#
loop_
_entity.id
_entity.type
_entity.pdbx_description
1 polymer ?
#
loop_
_entity_poly.entity_id
_entity_poly.type
_entity_poly.pdbx_seq_one_letter_code
_entity_poly.pdbx_strand_id
1 'polypeptide(L)'
;MYQVGDLVFYGSTGVCKVTGITTRTVEFRRQLKFYVFKPLYQQNYIILVPVDITKVFMRPIISSSEANRLLDLIPTIGTKAYYNCKLGQLTDHYEAFLKTHECLDLIKLTISIYDKKCFR
;
A
#
# COMPACT_ATOMS: atom_id res chain seq x y z
N MET A 1 9.65 12.55 7.44
CA MET A 1 8.59 13.47 6.95
C MET A 1 8.65 13.47 5.44
N TYR A 2 7.50 13.56 4.78
CA TYR A 2 7.41 13.57 3.33
C TYR A 2 7.53 14.98 2.78
N GLN A 3 8.05 15.12 1.57
CA GLN A 3 8.24 16.40 0.88
C GLN A 3 7.26 16.55 -0.27
N VAL A 4 7.02 17.79 -0.69
CA VAL A 4 6.22 18.06 -1.89
C VAL A 4 6.91 17.44 -3.09
N GLY A 5 6.18 16.62 -3.85
CA GLY A 5 6.71 15.84 -4.95
C GLY A 5 6.79 14.34 -4.65
N ASP A 6 6.89 13.95 -3.38
CA ASP A 6 7.01 12.54 -2.98
C ASP A 6 5.79 11.73 -3.40
N LEU A 7 6.04 10.46 -3.72
CA LEU A 7 5.02 9.45 -3.97
C LEU A 7 4.95 8.51 -2.77
N VAL A 8 3.74 8.34 -2.24
CA VAL A 8 3.48 7.61 -1.01
C VAL A 8 2.29 6.69 -1.22
N PHE A 9 2.39 5.46 -0.72
CA PHE A 9 1.24 4.57 -0.56
C PHE A 9 0.46 4.95 0.70
N TYR A 10 -0.83 5.25 0.55
CA TYR A 10 -1.73 5.66 1.63
C TYR A 10 -2.90 4.69 1.78
N GLY A 11 -2.88 3.91 2.87
CA GLY A 11 -3.97 3.01 3.28
C GLY A 11 -4.55 2.17 2.14
N SER A 12 -5.87 2.16 2.03
CA SER A 12 -6.60 1.49 0.93
C SER A 12 -6.74 2.35 -0.33
N THR A 13 -6.41 3.65 -0.27
CA THR A 13 -6.47 4.55 -1.43
C THR A 13 -5.40 4.21 -2.47
N GLY A 14 -4.26 3.72 -2.03
CA GLY A 14 -3.12 3.38 -2.90
C GLY A 14 -2.15 4.55 -3.05
N VAL A 15 -1.55 4.70 -4.24
CA VAL A 15 -0.46 5.66 -4.47
C VAL A 15 -0.99 7.08 -4.61
N CYS A 16 -0.44 7.97 -3.79
CA CYS A 16 -0.74 9.39 -3.77
C CYS A 16 0.54 10.22 -3.91
N LYS A 17 0.43 11.40 -4.53
CA LYS A 17 1.49 12.39 -4.59
C LYS A 17 1.28 13.47 -3.53
N VAL A 18 2.34 13.85 -2.83
CA VAL A 18 2.34 15.01 -1.95
C VAL A 18 2.38 16.28 -2.79
N THR A 19 1.28 17.05 -2.80
CA THR A 19 1.18 18.29 -3.58
C THR A 19 1.42 19.53 -2.73
N GLY A 20 1.36 19.41 -1.40
CA GLY A 20 1.56 20.53 -0.50
C GLY A 20 1.61 20.11 0.97
N ILE A 21 2.06 21.05 1.81
CA ILE A 21 1.95 20.97 3.26
C ILE A 21 1.26 22.26 3.70
N THR A 22 0.11 22.15 4.34
CA THR A 22 -0.67 23.29 4.79
C THR A 22 -0.78 23.28 6.31
N THR A 23 -0.86 24.46 6.92
CA THR A 23 -1.12 24.58 8.35
C THR A 23 -2.54 25.08 8.52
N ARG A 24 -3.35 24.39 9.32
CA ARG A 24 -4.70 24.80 9.65
C ARG A 24 -4.84 24.97 11.15
N THR A 25 -5.50 26.04 11.54
CA THR A 25 -5.96 26.23 12.91
C THR A 25 -7.17 25.34 13.11
N VAL A 26 -7.03 24.33 13.96
CA VAL A 26 -8.15 23.55 14.47
C VAL A 26 -8.60 24.13 15.81
N GLU A 27 -9.65 23.57 16.39
CA GLU A 27 -10.26 24.03 17.65
C GLU A 27 -9.23 24.42 18.73
N PHE A 28 -9.58 25.41 19.55
CA PHE A 28 -8.73 25.97 20.61
C PHE A 28 -7.42 26.62 20.12
N ARG A 29 -7.41 27.21 18.90
CA ARG A 29 -6.26 27.94 18.32
C ARG A 29 -5.01 27.09 18.11
N ARG A 30 -5.14 25.76 18.11
CA ARG A 30 -4.00 24.87 17.86
C ARG A 30 -3.72 24.83 16.36
N GLN A 31 -2.51 25.22 15.96
CA GLN A 31 -2.06 25.06 14.58
C GLN A 31 -1.57 23.63 14.36
N LEU A 32 -2.21 22.92 13.45
CA LEU A 32 -1.79 21.58 13.01
C LEU A 32 -1.33 21.63 11.56
N LYS A 33 -0.26 20.89 11.26
CA LYS A 33 0.24 20.70 9.90
C LYS A 33 -0.46 19.51 9.26
N PHE A 34 -0.84 19.68 8.00
CA PHE A 34 -1.48 18.67 7.18
C PHE A 34 -0.71 18.50 5.89
N TYR A 35 -0.49 17.24 5.49
CA TYR A 35 -0.13 16.92 4.12
C TYR A 35 -1.35 17.05 3.21
N VAL A 36 -1.12 17.54 2.00
CA VAL A 36 -2.09 17.52 0.91
C VAL A 36 -1.67 16.42 -0.05
N PHE A 37 -2.46 15.35 -0.10
CA PHE A 37 -2.25 14.25 -1.04
C PHE A 37 -3.22 14.33 -2.20
N LYS A 38 -2.72 14.06 -3.40
CA LYS A 38 -3.53 13.84 -4.59
C LYS A 38 -3.34 12.39 -5.05
N PRO A 39 -4.39 11.56 -5.09
CA PRO A 39 -4.27 10.19 -5.61
C PRO A 39 -3.79 10.21 -7.06
N LEU A 40 -2.87 9.31 -7.40
CA LEU A 40 -2.27 9.29 -8.73
C LEU A 40 -3.29 8.90 -9.81
N TYR A 41 -4.16 7.94 -9.47
CA TYR A 41 -5.14 7.35 -10.39
C TYR A 41 -6.55 7.96 -10.29
N GLN A 42 -6.84 8.72 -9.24
CA GLN A 42 -8.14 9.36 -9.01
C GLN A 42 -7.94 10.83 -8.64
N GLN A 43 -7.90 11.69 -9.66
CA GLN A 43 -7.51 13.09 -9.49
C GLN A 43 -8.64 14.01 -9.02
N ASN A 44 -9.83 13.46 -8.76
CA ASN A 44 -11.05 14.22 -8.53
C ASN A 44 -11.20 14.72 -7.08
N TYR A 45 -10.28 14.34 -6.20
CA TYR A 45 -10.29 14.77 -4.80
C TYR A 45 -8.86 14.93 -4.26
N ILE A 46 -8.76 15.65 -3.15
CA ILE A 46 -7.55 15.76 -2.34
C ILE A 46 -7.79 15.13 -0.98
N ILE A 47 -6.76 14.57 -0.38
CA ILE A 47 -6.81 14.02 0.97
C ILE A 47 -5.95 14.92 1.85
N LEU A 48 -6.54 15.41 2.95
CA LEU A 48 -5.83 16.15 3.98
C LEU A 48 -5.52 15.21 5.13
N VAL A 49 -4.23 15.05 5.42
CA VAL A 49 -3.76 14.11 6.44
C VAL A 49 -2.92 14.85 7.47
N PRO A 50 -3.29 14.84 8.76
CA PRO A 50 -2.45 15.40 9.82
C PRO A 50 -1.05 14.77 9.78
N VAL A 51 -0.01 15.60 9.94
CA VAL A 51 1.38 15.12 9.91
C VAL A 51 1.69 14.12 11.02
N ASP A 52 0.93 14.16 12.11
CA ASP A 52 1.01 13.33 13.31
C ASP A 52 0.05 12.14 13.31
N ILE A 53 -0.56 11.79 12.18
CA ILE A 53 -1.48 10.64 12.10
C ILE A 53 -0.75 9.32 12.38
N THR A 54 -1.36 8.47 13.22
CA THR A 54 -0.85 7.12 13.53
C THR A 54 -1.82 5.99 13.14
N LYS A 55 -3.06 6.33 12.77
CA LYS A 55 -4.13 5.35 12.53
C LYS A 55 -4.10 4.72 11.14
N VAL A 56 -3.46 5.36 10.16
CA VAL A 56 -3.45 4.91 8.77
C VAL A 56 -2.05 4.49 8.37
N PHE A 57 -1.94 3.30 7.78
CA PHE A 57 -0.68 2.82 7.22
C PHE A 57 -0.24 3.70 6.04
N MET A 58 0.98 4.22 6.13
CA MET A 58 1.55 5.12 5.14
C MET A 58 3.02 4.80 4.97
N ARG A 59 3.45 4.59 3.71
CA ARG A 59 4.85 4.30 3.38
C ARG A 59 5.27 4.96 2.07
N PRO A 60 6.55 5.32 1.88
CA PRO A 60 7.05 5.70 0.56
C PRO A 60 6.84 4.56 -0.44
N ILE A 61 6.69 4.89 -1.72
CA ILE A 61 6.72 3.87 -2.76
C ILE A 61 8.11 3.26 -2.87
N ILE A 62 8.17 2.02 -3.35
CA ILE A 62 9.45 1.39 -3.68
C ILE A 62 10.12 2.13 -4.84
N SER A 63 11.45 2.19 -4.79
CA SER A 63 12.28 2.68 -5.87
C SER A 63 12.28 1.72 -7.06
N SER A 64 12.71 2.21 -8.23
CA SER A 64 12.87 1.37 -9.42
C SER A 64 13.87 0.23 -9.20
N SER A 65 14.94 0.45 -8.43
CA SER A 65 15.93 -0.60 -8.14
C SER A 65 15.36 -1.69 -7.23
N GLU A 66 14.57 -1.32 -6.21
CA GLU A 66 13.86 -2.29 -5.37
C GLU A 66 12.82 -3.08 -6.18
N ALA A 67 12.10 -2.41 -7.09
CA ALA A 67 11.18 -3.09 -7.99
C ALA A 67 11.89 -4.12 -8.86
N ASN A 68 13.03 -3.76 -9.47
CA ASN A 68 13.83 -4.70 -10.28
C ASN A 68 14.34 -5.88 -9.46
N ARG A 69 14.84 -5.64 -8.24
CA ARG A 69 15.25 -6.72 -7.32
C ARG A 69 14.10 -7.67 -7.01
N LEU A 70 12.88 -7.15 -6.81
CA LEU A 70 11.70 -7.98 -6.59
C LEU A 70 11.37 -8.82 -7.82
N LEU A 71 11.48 -8.26 -9.03
CA LEU A 71 11.28 -8.99 -10.28
C LEU A 71 12.30 -10.13 -10.44
N ASP A 72 13.58 -9.88 -10.15
CA ASP A 72 14.64 -10.89 -10.20
C ASP A 72 14.40 -12.02 -9.20
N LEU A 73 13.74 -11.72 -8.07
CA LEU A 73 13.39 -12.71 -7.07
C LEU A 73 12.23 -13.60 -7.51
N ILE A 74 11.27 -13.12 -8.32
CA ILE A 74 10.04 -13.84 -8.69
C ILE A 74 10.30 -15.32 -9.08
N PRO A 75 11.25 -15.64 -9.99
CA PRO A 75 11.51 -17.03 -10.39
C PRO A 75 11.98 -17.94 -9.26
N THR A 76 12.59 -17.36 -8.22
CA THR A 76 13.12 -18.10 -7.06
C THR A 76 12.09 -18.32 -5.97
N ILE A 77 10.96 -17.60 -6.02
CA ILE A 77 9.90 -17.71 -5.02
C ILE A 77 9.12 -19.01 -5.28
N GLY A 78 9.55 -20.08 -4.61
CA GLY A 78 8.82 -21.34 -4.54
C GLY A 78 7.54 -21.20 -3.72
N THR A 79 6.52 -20.53 -4.26
CA THR A 79 5.19 -20.49 -3.65
C THR A 79 4.37 -21.66 -4.18
N LYS A 80 3.68 -22.38 -3.31
CA LYS A 80 2.69 -23.38 -3.71
C LYS A 80 1.30 -22.80 -3.52
N ALA A 81 0.38 -23.15 -4.41
CA ALA A 81 -1.02 -22.85 -4.25
C ALA A 81 -1.53 -23.33 -2.88
N TYR A 82 -2.06 -22.39 -2.08
CA TYR A 82 -2.64 -22.72 -0.77
C TYR A 82 -4.07 -23.24 -0.93
N TYR A 83 -4.31 -24.53 -0.73
CA TYR A 83 -5.65 -25.12 -0.80
C TYR A 83 -6.23 -25.33 0.59
N ASN A 84 -7.47 -24.90 0.79
CA ASN A 84 -8.23 -25.18 2.00
C ASN A 84 -9.70 -25.44 1.62
N CYS A 85 -10.31 -26.45 2.23
CA CYS A 85 -11.71 -26.82 2.02
C CYS A 85 -12.69 -25.86 2.72
N LYS A 86 -12.21 -25.09 3.71
CA LYS A 86 -13.01 -24.09 4.43
C LYS A 86 -12.80 -22.70 3.83
N LEU A 87 -13.85 -22.14 3.24
CA LEU A 87 -13.80 -20.84 2.58
C LEU A 87 -13.37 -19.70 3.53
N GLY A 88 -13.85 -19.70 4.78
CA GLY A 88 -13.48 -18.68 5.77
C GLY A 88 -11.98 -18.65 6.06
N GLN A 89 -11.36 -19.81 6.25
CA GLN A 89 -9.91 -19.91 6.49
C GLN A 89 -9.09 -19.48 5.27
N LEU A 90 -9.63 -19.66 4.06
CA LEU A 90 -9.01 -19.18 2.83
C LEU A 90 -9.05 -17.66 2.74
N THR A 91 -10.20 -17.05 3.09
CA THR A 91 -10.35 -15.59 3.16
C THR A 91 -9.40 -14.99 4.19
N ASP A 92 -9.37 -15.53 5.42
CA ASP A 92 -8.51 -15.05 6.49
C ASP A 92 -7.02 -15.12 6.11
N HIS A 93 -6.62 -16.20 5.44
CA HIS A 93 -5.26 -16.36 4.93
C HIS A 93 -4.93 -15.24 3.96
N TYR A 94 -5.73 -15.01 2.92
CA TYR A 94 -5.46 -13.95 1.95
C TYR A 94 -5.52 -12.55 2.54
N GLU A 95 -6.46 -12.29 3.45
CA GLU A 95 -6.53 -11.02 4.16
C GLU A 95 -5.27 -10.75 4.99
N ALA A 96 -4.67 -11.77 5.61
CA ALA A 96 -3.43 -11.62 6.35
C ALA A 96 -2.29 -11.12 5.44
N PHE A 97 -2.15 -11.66 4.22
CA PHE A 97 -1.16 -11.20 3.23
C PHE A 97 -1.45 -9.78 2.74
N LEU A 98 -2.72 -9.41 2.54
CA LEU A 98 -3.09 -8.04 2.13
C LEU A 98 -2.79 -7.01 3.23
N LYS A 99 -2.94 -7.41 4.50
CA LYS A 99 -2.68 -6.55 5.67
C LYS A 99 -1.19 -6.30 5.92
N THR A 100 -0.28 -7.13 5.41
CA THR A 100 1.18 -6.85 5.57
C THR A 100 1.62 -5.63 4.77
N HIS A 101 0.89 -5.29 3.70
CA HIS A 101 1.25 -4.23 2.74
C HIS A 101 2.65 -4.38 2.11
N GLU A 102 3.29 -5.53 2.27
CA GLU A 102 4.61 -5.83 1.75
C GLU A 102 4.55 -6.34 0.31
N CYS A 103 5.40 -5.78 -0.56
CA CYS A 103 5.38 -6.13 -1.97
C CYS A 103 5.68 -7.62 -2.21
N LEU A 104 6.60 -8.20 -1.43
CA LEU A 104 6.99 -9.60 -1.55
C LEU A 104 5.83 -10.56 -1.22
N ASP A 105 5.05 -10.24 -0.19
CA ASP A 105 3.90 -11.04 0.24
C ASP A 105 2.77 -10.99 -0.79
N LEU A 106 2.52 -9.82 -1.38
CA LEU A 106 1.57 -9.65 -2.48
C LEU A 106 1.99 -10.42 -3.76
N ILE A 107 3.30 -10.45 -4.04
CA ILE A 107 3.86 -11.25 -5.15
C ILE A 107 3.63 -12.75 -4.90
N LYS A 108 3.97 -13.26 -3.71
CA LYS A 108 3.70 -14.67 -3.34
C LYS A 108 2.23 -15.03 -3.50
N LEU A 109 1.35 -14.15 -3.04
CA LEU A 109 -0.10 -14.34 -3.18
C LEU A 109 -0.51 -14.42 -4.66
N THR A 110 0.03 -13.55 -5.51
CA THR A 110 -0.25 -13.54 -6.95
C THR A 110 0.25 -14.80 -7.64
N ILE A 111 1.45 -15.27 -7.32
CA ILE A 111 2.01 -16.54 -7.85
C ILE A 111 1.13 -17.71 -7.43
N SER A 112 0.77 -17.81 -6.14
CA SER A 112 -0.11 -18.86 -5.63
C SER A 112 -1.47 -18.90 -6.34
N ILE A 113 -2.05 -17.74 -6.66
CA ILE A 113 -3.32 -17.64 -7.41
C ILE A 113 -3.12 -18.02 -8.88
N TYR A 114 -2.01 -17.61 -9.50
CA TYR A 114 -1.69 -17.95 -10.88
C TYR A 114 -1.56 -19.47 -11.06
N ASP A 115 -0.83 -20.15 -10.17
CA ASP A 115 -0.70 -21.61 -10.18
C ASP A 115 -2.06 -22.30 -10.10
N LYS A 116 -2.97 -21.83 -9.24
CA LYS A 116 -4.34 -22.37 -9.16
C LYS A 116 -5.11 -22.28 -10.47
N LYS A 117 -4.85 -21.25 -11.28
CA LYS A 117 -5.51 -21.05 -12.57
C LYS A 117 -4.88 -21.89 -13.67
N CYS A 118 -3.56 -22.11 -13.64
CA CYS A 118 -2.85 -22.92 -14.63
C CYS A 118 -3.03 -24.44 -14.42
N PHE A 119 -3.30 -24.91 -13.21
CA PHE A 119 -3.61 -26.31 -12.91
C PHE A 119 -5.12 -26.64 -12.98
N ARG A 120 -5.89 -25.85 -13.74
CA ARG A 120 -7.33 -26.05 -13.96
C ARG A 120 -7.62 -26.30 -15.43
#